data_AF-A0A919BZ32-F1
#
_entry.id   AF-A0A919BZ32-F1
#
_cell.length_a   1.000
_cell.length_b   1.000
_cell.length_c   1.000
_cell.angle_alpha   90.00
_cell.angle_beta   90.00
_cell.angle_gamma   90.00
#
_symmetry.space_group_name_H-M   'P 1'
#
loop_
_entity.id
_entity.type
_entity.pdbx_description
1 polymer ?
#
loop_
_entity_poly.entity_id
_entity_poly.type
_entity_poly.pdbx_seq_one_letter_code
_entity_poly.pdbx_strand_id
1 'polypeptide(L)' 'MDTAKLELAAQRYQEAEAALDAARADLEVEAVAFLRETEEPDAPAAVARITGWTPEDLRRLAEGGEGQPV' A
#
# COMPACT_ATOMS: atom_id res chain seq x y z
N MET A 1 13.69 -23.40 -28.41
CA MET A 1 13.28 -23.46 -26.98
C MET A 1 11.87 -22.92 -26.92
N ASP A 2 10.94 -23.68 -26.34
CA ASP A 2 9.56 -23.23 -26.14
C ASP A 2 9.53 -22.23 -24.97
N THR A 3 9.40 -20.95 -25.28
CA THR A 3 9.31 -19.85 -24.30
C THR A 3 7.90 -19.66 -23.76
N ALA A 4 6.89 -20.32 -24.32
CA ALA A 4 5.49 -20.16 -23.95
C ALA A 4 5.22 -20.33 -22.45
N LYS A 5 5.91 -21.28 -21.79
CA LYS A 5 5.81 -21.46 -20.33
C LYS A 5 6.44 -20.31 -19.54
N LEU A 6 7.52 -19.74 -20.05
CA LEU A 6 8.19 -18.58 -19.43
C LEU A 6 7.35 -17.32 -19.61
N GLU A 7 6.79 -17.10 -20.79
CA GLU A 7 5.90 -15.97 -21.10
C GLU A 7 4.64 -16.00 -20.21
N LEU A 8 4.03 -17.17 -20.05
CA LEU A 8 2.89 -17.35 -19.14
C LEU A 8 3.27 -17.09 -17.67
N ALA A 9 4.45 -17.56 -17.23
CA ALA A 9 4.92 -17.30 -15.87
C ALA A 9 5.20 -15.81 -15.62
N ALA A 10 5.81 -15.13 -16.60
CA ALA A 10 6.06 -13.69 -16.55
C ALA A 10 4.76 -12.88 -16.50
N GLN A 11 3.76 -13.25 -17.30
CA GLN A 11 2.47 -12.60 -17.29
C GLN A 11 1.78 -12.73 -15.93
N ARG A 12 1.72 -13.96 -15.38
CA ARG A 12 1.12 -14.19 -14.04
C ARG A 12 1.85 -13.45 -12.93
N TYR A 13 3.16 -13.29 -13.05
CA TYR A 13 3.96 -12.51 -12.12
C TYR A 13 3.55 -11.03 -12.17
N GLN A 14 3.48 -10.44 -13.37
CA GLN A 14 3.05 -9.06 -13.54
C GLN A 14 1.62 -8.80 -13.08
N GLU A 15 0.70 -9.75 -13.33
CA GLU A 15 -0.68 -9.66 -12.84
C GLU A 15 -0.74 -9.68 -11.30
N ALA A 16 0.08 -10.53 -10.66
CA ALA A 16 0.17 -10.58 -9.21
C ALA A 16 0.79 -9.31 -8.61
N GLU A 17 1.82 -8.75 -9.26
CA GLU A 17 2.39 -7.47 -8.87
C GLU A 17 1.37 -6.33 -8.97
N ALA A 18 0.63 -6.26 -10.07
CA ALA A 18 -0.40 -5.24 -10.26
C ALA A 18 -1.53 -5.37 -9.22
N ALA A 19 -1.95 -6.60 -8.92
CA ALA A 19 -2.95 -6.85 -7.89
C ALA A 19 -2.45 -6.49 -6.48
N LEU A 20 -1.17 -6.76 -6.19
CA LEU A 20 -0.54 -6.37 -4.93
C LEU A 20 -0.42 -4.84 -4.79
N ASP A 21 -0.05 -4.15 -5.87
CA ASP A 21 0.05 -2.70 -5.90
C ASP A 21 -1.32 -2.05 -5.67
N ALA A 22 -2.35 -2.52 -6.36
CA ALA A 22 -3.73 -2.06 -6.15
C ALA A 22 -4.19 -2.27 -4.70
N ALA A 23 -3.96 -3.46 -4.15
CA ALA A 23 -4.33 -3.76 -2.75
C ALA A 23 -3.55 -2.89 -1.74
N ARG A 24 -2.30 -2.52 -2.05
CA ARG A 24 -1.52 -1.60 -1.23
C ARG A 24 -2.10 -0.19 -1.29
N ALA A 25 -2.44 0.30 -2.49
CA ALA A 25 -3.04 1.61 -2.67
C ALA A 25 -4.39 1.72 -1.92
N ASP A 26 -5.23 0.70 -2.00
CA ASP A 26 -6.50 0.64 -1.24
C ASP A 26 -6.24 0.72 0.27
N LEU A 27 -5.25 -0.03 0.78
CA LEU A 27 -4.90 0.00 2.20
C LEU A 27 -4.38 1.38 2.65
N GLU A 28 -3.61 2.06 1.80
CA GLU A 28 -3.10 3.41 2.06
C GLU A 28 -4.23 4.44 2.13
N VAL A 29 -5.20 4.36 1.21
CA VAL A 29 -6.38 5.23 1.21
C VAL A 29 -7.19 5.07 2.50
N GLU A 30 -7.50 3.84 2.88
CA GLU A 30 -8.29 3.56 4.09
C GLU A 30 -7.53 3.98 5.36
N ALA A 31 -6.21 3.77 5.41
CA ALA A 31 -5.38 4.20 6.53
C ALA A 31 -5.36 5.72 6.67
N VAL A 32 -5.20 6.46 5.57
CA VAL A 32 -5.22 7.93 5.57
C VAL A 32 -6.61 8.45 5.93
N ALA A 33 -7.68 7.85 5.42
CA ALA A 33 -9.05 8.21 5.78
C ALA A 33 -9.28 8.02 7.28
N PHE A 34 -8.94 6.86 7.82
CA PHE A 34 -9.05 6.56 9.24
C PHE A 34 -8.29 7.58 10.10
N LEU A 35 -7.04 7.89 9.76
CA LEU A 35 -6.21 8.87 10.49
C LEU A 35 -6.74 10.31 10.43
N ARG A 36 -7.47 10.67 9.37
CA ARG A 36 -8.08 12.00 9.21
C ARG A 36 -9.42 12.13 9.92
N GLU A 37 -10.20 11.05 9.95
CA GLU A 37 -11.56 11.06 10.53
C GLU A 37 -11.57 10.87 12.04
N THR A 38 -10.55 10.22 12.60
CA THR A 38 -10.46 9.99 14.04
C THR A 38 -9.75 11.13 14.77
N GLU A 39 -10.31 11.54 15.90
CA GLU A 39 -9.68 12.47 16.85
C GLU A 39 -8.89 11.71 17.94
N GLU A 40 -8.82 10.37 17.87
CA GLU A 40 -8.12 9.56 18.87
C GLU A 40 -6.59 9.76 18.77
N PRO A 41 -5.92 10.14 19.87
CA PRO A 41 -4.47 10.36 19.86
C PRO A 41 -3.68 9.07 19.58
N ASP A 42 -4.26 7.90 19.85
CA ASP A 42 -3.65 6.58 19.64
C ASP A 42 -3.95 5.98 18.26
N ALA A 43 -4.68 6.67 17.38
CA ALA A 43 -5.03 6.15 16.06
C ALA A 43 -3.83 5.74 15.19
N PRO A 44 -2.70 6.48 15.16
CA PRO A 44 -1.50 6.02 14.45
C PRO A 44 -0.97 4.68 14.97
N ALA A 45 -1.05 4.43 16.28
CA ALA A 45 -0.63 3.17 16.87
C ALA A 45 -1.58 2.01 16.51
N ALA A 46 -2.88 2.30 16.35
CA ALA A 46 -3.85 1.32 15.86
C ALA A 46 -3.58 0.94 14.41
N VAL A 47 -3.36 1.91 13.52
CA VAL A 47 -3.04 1.65 12.11
C VAL A 47 -1.74 0.86 11.99
N ALA A 48 -0.67 1.26 12.68
CA ALA A 48 0.61 0.54 12.68
C ALA A 48 0.46 -0.93 13.09
N ARG A 49 -0.42 -1.22 14.07
CA ARG A 49 -0.69 -2.59 14.53
C ARG A 49 -1.44 -3.42 13.49
N ILE A 50 -2.38 -2.81 12.76
CA ILE A 50 -3.22 -3.49 11.76
C ILE A 50 -2.41 -3.75 10.49
N THR A 51 -1.68 -2.74 10.01
CA THR A 51 -0.97 -2.81 8.72
C THR A 51 0.44 -3.36 8.86
N GLY A 52 1.01 -3.37 10.07
CA GLY A 52 2.41 -3.66 10.31
C GLY A 52 3.37 -2.53 9.90
N TRP A 53 2.84 -1.36 9.52
CA TRP A 53 3.65 -0.21 9.12
C TRP A 53 4.34 0.44 10.30
N THR A 54 5.50 1.05 10.01
CA THR A 54 6.21 1.81 11.01
C THR A 54 5.56 3.19 11.19
N PRO A 55 5.78 3.86 12.34
CA PRO A 55 5.37 5.26 12.51
C PRO A 55 5.94 6.18 11.44
N GLU A 56 7.11 5.86 10.90
CA GLU A 56 7.76 6.62 9.83
C GLU A 56 7.01 6.48 8.49
N ASP A 57 6.51 5.29 8.17
CA ASP A 57 5.69 5.06 6.99
C ASP A 57 4.34 5.79 7.10
N LEU A 58 3.71 5.77 8.28
CA LEU A 58 2.48 6.50 8.54
C LEU A 58 2.67 8.01 8.43
N ARG A 59 3.80 8.52 8.94
CA ARG A 59 4.15 9.94 8.79
C ARG A 59 4.36 10.30 7.32
N ARG A 60 5.06 9.45 6.55
CA ARG A 60 5.22 9.64 5.10
C ARG A 60 3.89 9.65 4.36
N LEU A 61 2.94 8.80 4.76
CA LEU A 61 1.59 8.77 4.17
C LEU A 61 0.77 10.02 4.53
N ALA A 62 0.89 10.51 5.78
CA ALA A 62 0.23 11.73 6.22
C ALA A 62 0.80 13.00 5.56
N GLU A 63 2.12 13.05 5.37
CA GLU A 63 2.84 14.17 4.73
C GLU A 63 2.81 14.09 3.19
N GLY A 64 2.74 12.89 2.63
CA GLY A 64 2.87 12.58 1.19
C GLY A 64 1.59 12.61 0.38
N GLY A 65 0.48 13.11 0.94
CA GLY A 65 -0.74 13.40 0.17
C GLY A 65 -0.55 14.40 -0.98
N GLU A 66 0.60 15.05 -1.06
CA GLU A 66 1.08 15.85 -2.20
C GLU A 66 2.45 15.33 -2.67
N GLY A 67 2.52 14.22 -3.39
CA GLY A 67 3.80 13.81 -3.97
C GLY A 67 3.90 12.38 -4.45
N GLN A 68 3.15 12.03 -5.49
CA GLN A 68 3.61 11.02 -6.45
C GLN A 68 4.39 11.73 -7.57
N PRO A 69 5.74 11.69 -7.58
CA PRO A 69 6.47 11.80 -8.82
C PRO A 69 6.61 10.40 -9.44
N VAL A 70 6.03 10.29 -10.63
CA VAL A 70 6.28 9.37 -11.76
C VAL A 70 7.32 8.26 -11.62
#